data_AF-A0A3M7LDU1-F1
#
_entry.id   AF-A0A3M7LDU1-F1
#
_cell.length_a   1.000
_cell.length_b   1.000
_cell.length_c   1.000
_cell.angle_alpha   90.00
_cell.angle_beta   90.00
_cell.angle_gamma   90.00
#
_symmetry.space_group_name_H-M   'P 1'
#
loop_
_entity.id
_entity.type
_entity.pdbx_description
1 polymer ?
#
loop_
_entity_poly.entity_id
_entity_poly.type
_entity_poly.pdbx_seq_one_letter_code
_entity_poly.pdbx_strand_id
1 'polypeptide(L)'
;MLSQKTNPRHTYKHFLEYAKILSQKDLDFDIALTFYYDETNNIKKLHLKKGDFNVDYSANFVLGGFAFNGEKPDLEDIFEGISLQPNIHEVKLKFIARGDFEACLTSRNLMTFFSNLSQKPLYLHISTLNLLHYSLVDIVDSAPIPKNLLIYTKSFKAALYKACWENIVAVTPILVKYTYPNIPHESLVDFVEELMSVISPFKSDKEFGPSIEKLHELLAIGAANDNLPFITDEEDNILIKGLLDLYVRPIYTFKNSQHIFDNEGEIKKQLSNHPFLKDPTAFSNYIFLDSKEDKFIQMSDVTVGLIGKFFKFLNNHSIEVITAKIKVMTQTQVENLDMLLRMFEKSFAFNEALIYFVTPLETQVKIAKIGKLRNINLGS
;
A
#
# COMPACT_ATOMS: atom_id res chain seq x y z
N MET A 1 14.78 10.57 -33.53
CA MET A 1 13.43 11.16 -33.76
C MET A 1 12.42 10.06 -33.98
N LEU A 2 11.60 9.78 -32.97
CA LEU A 2 10.18 9.46 -33.09
C LEU A 2 9.63 9.47 -31.67
N SER A 3 9.19 10.65 -31.25
CA SER A 3 8.33 10.82 -30.09
C SER A 3 7.04 10.05 -30.36
N GLN A 4 6.83 8.93 -29.71
CA GLN A 4 5.46 8.45 -29.50
C GLN A 4 4.95 9.07 -28.22
N LYS A 5 4.42 10.29 -28.37
CA LYS A 5 3.42 10.84 -27.46
C LYS A 5 2.28 9.82 -27.41
N THR A 6 2.24 9.02 -26.36
CA THR A 6 1.13 8.12 -26.08
C THR A 6 -0.10 9.01 -25.83
N ASN A 7 -1.10 8.85 -26.70
CA ASN A 7 -2.37 9.56 -26.59
C ASN A 7 -3.09 9.08 -25.31
N PRO A 8 -3.35 9.95 -24.31
CA PRO A 8 -3.79 9.56 -22.98
C PRO A 8 -5.18 8.89 -22.93
N ARG A 9 -6.00 9.04 -23.99
CA ARG A 9 -7.29 8.33 -24.09
C ARG A 9 -7.16 6.86 -24.49
N HIS A 10 -6.08 6.47 -25.17
CA HIS A 10 -5.84 5.08 -25.56
C HIS A 10 -5.23 4.23 -24.43
N THR A 11 -4.54 4.85 -23.46
CA THR A 11 -4.00 4.18 -22.27
C THR A 11 -5.08 3.83 -21.24
N TYR A 12 -6.18 4.59 -21.15
CA TYR A 12 -7.29 4.32 -20.23
C TYR A 12 -7.97 2.97 -20.48
N LYS A 13 -8.43 2.77 -21.72
CA LYS A 13 -9.21 1.60 -22.10
C LYS A 13 -8.36 0.32 -21.96
N HIS A 14 -7.10 0.38 -22.38
CA HIS A 14 -6.16 -0.72 -22.21
C HIS A 14 -5.82 -1.00 -20.74
N PHE A 15 -5.64 0.00 -19.88
CA PHE A 15 -5.39 -0.23 -18.45
C PHE A 15 -6.59 -0.91 -17.76
N LEU A 16 -7.82 -0.45 -18.05
CA LEU A 16 -9.03 -1.08 -17.51
C LEU A 16 -9.26 -2.48 -18.06
N GLU A 17 -9.02 -2.70 -19.35
CA GLU A 17 -9.06 -4.05 -19.94
C GLU A 17 -7.99 -4.95 -19.31
N TYR A 18 -6.78 -4.44 -19.09
CA TYR A 18 -5.69 -5.20 -18.47
C TYR A 18 -5.96 -5.52 -16.98
N ALA A 19 -6.52 -4.57 -16.23
CA ALA A 19 -6.96 -4.78 -14.86
C ALA A 19 -8.10 -5.83 -14.79
N LYS A 20 -9.07 -5.76 -15.70
CA LYS A 20 -10.15 -6.75 -15.84
C LYS A 20 -9.65 -8.14 -16.27
N ILE A 21 -8.60 -8.20 -17.09
CA ILE A 21 -7.97 -9.47 -17.51
C ILE A 21 -7.22 -10.12 -16.34
N LEU A 22 -6.64 -9.32 -15.43
CA LEU A 22 -5.93 -9.81 -14.25
C LEU A 22 -6.85 -10.17 -13.07
N SER A 23 -8.06 -9.59 -12.99
CA SER A 23 -9.08 -9.97 -12.00
C SER A 23 -10.03 -11.03 -12.57
N GLN A 24 -10.21 -12.15 -11.87
CA GLN A 24 -11.20 -13.18 -12.26
C GLN A 24 -12.67 -12.75 -12.03
N LYS A 25 -12.93 -11.48 -11.68
CA LYS A 25 -14.25 -10.90 -11.40
C LYS A 25 -14.50 -9.67 -12.27
N ASP A 26 -15.79 -9.42 -12.57
CA ASP A 26 -16.25 -8.19 -13.20
C ASP A 26 -16.09 -7.01 -12.23
N LEU A 27 -14.97 -6.28 -12.34
CA LEU A 27 -14.76 -5.03 -11.61
C LEU A 27 -15.64 -3.92 -12.23
N ASP A 28 -16.44 -3.27 -11.39
CA ASP A 28 -17.24 -2.11 -11.78
C ASP A 28 -16.51 -0.81 -11.43
N PHE A 29 -15.95 -0.16 -12.44
CA PHE A 29 -15.29 1.14 -12.30
C PHE A 29 -16.21 2.33 -12.61
N ASP A 30 -17.40 2.06 -13.14
CA ASP A 30 -18.36 3.09 -13.53
C ASP A 30 -19.36 3.40 -12.40
N ILE A 31 -19.37 2.59 -11.33
CA ILE A 31 -20.13 2.84 -10.11
C ILE A 31 -19.89 4.25 -9.56
N ALA A 32 -20.97 4.93 -9.16
CA ALA A 32 -20.94 6.25 -8.58
C ALA A 32 -20.96 6.15 -7.05
N LEU A 33 -19.80 6.37 -6.42
CA LEU A 33 -19.61 6.37 -4.98
C LEU A 33 -19.22 7.77 -4.49
N THR A 34 -19.37 7.99 -3.18
CA THR A 34 -18.72 9.11 -2.50
C THR A 34 -17.67 8.55 -1.57
N PHE A 35 -16.41 8.85 -1.85
CA PHE A 35 -15.26 8.39 -1.09
C PHE A 35 -14.76 9.46 -0.13
N TYR A 36 -14.39 9.04 1.07
CA TYR A 36 -13.69 9.85 2.06
C TYR A 36 -12.32 9.27 2.35
N TYR A 37 -11.31 10.14 2.44
CA TYR A 37 -9.91 9.75 2.58
C TYR A 37 -9.24 10.41 3.78
N ASP A 38 -8.39 9.63 4.43
CA ASP A 38 -7.27 10.06 5.26
C ASP A 38 -6.07 9.13 4.99
N GLU A 39 -4.89 9.46 5.50
CA GLU A 39 -3.64 8.75 5.27
C GLU A 39 -2.85 8.40 6.53
N THR A 40 -1.90 7.47 6.41
CA THR A 40 -0.95 7.17 7.48
C THR A 40 0.30 8.04 7.43
N ASN A 41 0.72 8.51 8.60
CA ASN A 41 2.08 8.98 8.93
C ASN A 41 2.70 10.08 8.04
N ASN A 42 1.94 10.73 7.15
CA ASN A 42 2.38 11.86 6.30
C ASN A 42 3.79 11.70 5.72
N ILE A 43 4.14 10.47 5.30
CA ILE A 43 5.46 10.18 4.74
C ILE A 43 5.52 10.86 3.38
N LYS A 44 6.28 11.96 3.30
CA LYS A 44 6.41 12.72 2.05
C LYS A 44 7.36 12.04 1.07
N LYS A 45 8.42 11.44 1.60
CA LYS A 45 9.46 10.76 0.85
C LYS A 45 10.15 9.69 1.70
N LEU A 46 10.60 8.63 1.04
CA LEU A 46 11.53 7.66 1.61
C LEU A 46 12.90 7.93 1.01
N HIS A 47 13.91 8.09 1.86
CA HIS A 47 15.28 8.32 1.41
C HIS A 47 16.28 7.76 2.42
N LEU A 48 17.49 7.49 1.93
CA LEU A 48 18.62 7.11 2.77
C LEU A 48 19.30 8.39 3.27
N LYS A 49 19.53 8.51 4.58
CA LYS A 49 20.25 9.63 5.19
C LYS A 49 21.11 9.13 6.34
N LYS A 50 22.38 9.54 6.38
CA LYS A 50 23.36 9.13 7.39
C LYS A 50 23.51 7.59 7.49
N GLY A 51 23.35 6.88 6.37
CA GLY A 51 23.54 5.43 6.31
C GLY A 51 22.31 4.58 6.64
N ASP A 52 21.13 5.18 6.83
CA ASP A 52 19.89 4.47 7.18
C ASP A 52 18.64 5.14 6.58
N PHE A 53 17.48 4.49 6.66
CA PHE A 53 16.19 5.02 6.23
C PHE A 53 15.74 6.20 7.11
N ASN A 54 15.14 7.22 6.50
CA ASN A 54 14.60 8.38 7.22
C ASN A 54 13.33 8.08 8.04
N VAL A 55 12.61 7.02 7.68
CA VAL A 55 11.41 6.53 8.36
C VAL A 55 11.48 5.01 8.47
N ASP A 56 10.62 4.44 9.31
CA ASP A 56 10.52 3.00 9.49
C ASP A 56 10.08 2.31 8.18
N TYR A 57 11.02 1.65 7.52
CA TYR A 57 10.82 0.93 6.26
C TYR A 57 9.83 -0.26 6.39
N SER A 58 9.55 -0.72 7.62
CA SER A 58 8.56 -1.78 7.90
C SER A 58 7.12 -1.30 7.81
N ALA A 59 6.89 0.02 7.78
CA ALA A 59 5.57 0.59 7.71
C ALA A 59 5.00 0.54 6.28
N ASN A 60 3.68 0.56 6.19
CA ASN A 60 2.98 0.89 4.96
C ASN A 60 2.50 2.33 5.01
N PHE A 61 2.57 3.02 3.89
CA PHE A 61 1.69 4.15 3.64
C PHE A 61 0.32 3.61 3.23
N VAL A 62 -0.74 4.09 3.88
CA VAL A 62 -2.12 3.71 3.57
C VAL A 62 -2.90 5.00 3.35
N LEU A 63 -3.54 5.11 2.19
CA LEU A 63 -4.52 6.15 1.87
C LEU A 63 -5.87 5.47 1.73
N GLY A 64 -6.88 5.90 2.47
CA GLY A 64 -8.18 5.23 2.42
C GLY A 64 -9.18 5.79 3.40
N GLY A 65 -10.24 5.02 3.64
CA GLY A 65 -11.34 5.42 4.50
C GLY A 65 -12.61 4.70 4.11
N PHE A 66 -13.71 5.43 4.04
CA PHE A 66 -15.01 4.84 3.71
C PHE A 66 -15.64 5.45 2.46
N ALA A 67 -16.39 4.63 1.77
CA ALA A 67 -17.22 5.00 0.64
C ALA A 67 -18.67 4.56 0.86
N PHE A 68 -19.61 5.29 0.28
CA PHE A 68 -21.01 4.87 0.19
C PHE A 68 -21.55 5.09 -1.22
N ASN A 69 -22.62 4.35 -1.55
CA ASN A 69 -23.38 4.50 -2.77
C ASN A 69 -24.73 5.15 -2.44
N GLY A 70 -25.11 6.18 -3.20
CA GLY A 70 -26.40 6.86 -3.02
C GLY A 70 -26.42 7.84 -1.83
N GLU A 71 -27.41 7.69 -0.95
CA GLU A 71 -27.66 8.64 0.13
C GLU A 71 -26.54 8.65 1.18
N LYS A 72 -26.17 9.86 1.65
CA LYS A 72 -25.14 10.06 2.67
C LYS A 72 -25.58 9.44 4.00
N PRO A 73 -24.85 8.44 4.54
CA PRO A 73 -25.21 7.82 5.80
C PRO A 73 -25.12 8.80 6.98
N ASP A 74 -26.04 8.66 7.92
CA ASP A 74 -25.99 9.39 9.19
C ASP A 74 -24.89 8.82 10.10
N LEU A 75 -24.05 9.72 10.62
CA LEU A 75 -22.92 9.43 11.51
C LEU A 75 -23.05 10.16 12.87
N GLU A 76 -24.26 10.59 13.27
CA GLU A 76 -24.46 11.23 14.58
C GLU A 76 -23.93 10.36 15.73
N ASP A 77 -24.24 9.07 15.69
CA ASP A 77 -23.92 8.03 16.67
C ASP A 77 -22.53 7.38 16.51
N ILE A 78 -21.73 7.75 15.50
CA ILE A 78 -20.51 6.97 15.16
C ILE A 78 -19.51 6.87 16.32
N PHE A 79 -19.41 7.91 17.14
CA PHE A 79 -18.57 7.97 18.34
C PHE A 79 -19.39 7.90 19.64
N GLU A 80 -20.68 7.60 19.57
CA GLU A 80 -21.51 7.41 20.75
C GLU A 80 -21.03 6.22 21.59
N GLY A 81 -21.04 6.38 22.92
CA GLY A 81 -20.52 5.37 23.85
C GLY A 81 -18.99 5.35 23.98
N ILE A 82 -18.27 6.23 23.28
CA ILE A 82 -16.83 6.39 23.40
C ILE A 82 -16.53 7.57 24.34
N SER A 83 -15.84 7.30 25.44
CA SER A 83 -15.46 8.33 26.42
C SER A 83 -14.34 9.24 25.88
N LEU A 84 -14.72 10.26 25.12
CA LEU A 84 -13.85 11.32 24.63
C LEU A 84 -13.76 12.46 25.64
N GLN A 85 -12.59 13.12 25.74
CA GLN A 85 -12.48 14.34 26.53
C GLN A 85 -13.28 15.48 25.87
N PRO A 86 -13.93 16.38 26.63
CA PRO A 86 -14.82 17.42 26.08
C PRO A 86 -14.19 18.38 25.06
N ASN A 87 -12.87 18.52 25.06
CA ASN A 87 -12.10 19.38 24.19
C ASN A 87 -11.63 18.70 22.89
N ILE A 88 -11.99 17.43 22.67
CA ILE A 88 -11.67 16.72 21.44
C ILE A 88 -12.70 17.09 20.38
N HIS A 89 -12.30 17.97 19.47
CA HIS A 89 -13.11 18.37 18.30
C HIS A 89 -12.77 17.56 17.04
N GLU A 90 -11.63 16.85 17.06
CA GLU A 90 -11.16 16.02 15.96
C GLU A 90 -10.76 14.64 16.53
N VAL A 91 -11.60 13.63 16.28
CA VAL A 91 -11.36 12.27 16.73
C VAL A 91 -10.33 11.61 15.82
N LYS A 92 -9.32 10.99 16.44
CA LYS A 92 -8.20 10.28 15.79
C LYS A 92 -7.97 8.95 16.47
N LEU A 93 -7.27 8.01 15.81
CA LEU A 93 -7.01 6.68 16.38
C LEU A 93 -6.48 6.72 17.82
N LYS A 94 -5.55 7.64 18.13
CA LYS A 94 -4.91 7.74 19.47
C LYS A 94 -5.87 7.96 20.64
N PHE A 95 -7.09 8.44 20.36
CA PHE A 95 -8.15 8.62 21.35
C PHE A 95 -9.04 7.37 21.48
N ILE A 96 -9.06 6.50 20.46
CA ILE A 96 -9.83 5.25 20.43
C ILE A 96 -8.99 4.05 20.89
N ALA A 97 -7.74 3.97 20.46
CA ALA A 97 -6.83 2.86 20.77
C ALA A 97 -5.35 3.31 20.71
N ARG A 98 -4.50 2.66 21.52
CA ARG A 98 -3.07 3.01 21.66
C ARG A 98 -2.18 1.77 21.59
N GLY A 99 -0.89 1.99 21.33
CA GLY A 99 0.10 0.92 21.20
C GLY A 99 0.23 0.38 19.77
N ASP A 100 0.84 -0.78 19.63
CA ASP A 100 0.90 -1.52 18.37
C ASP A 100 -0.47 -2.13 18.01
N PHE A 101 -0.52 -2.91 16.92
CA PHE A 101 -1.76 -3.52 16.44
C PHE A 101 -2.43 -4.39 17.51
N GLU A 102 -1.68 -5.30 18.12
CA GLU A 102 -2.20 -6.24 19.12
C GLU A 102 -2.71 -5.51 20.36
N ALA A 103 -2.01 -4.46 20.81
CA ALA A 103 -2.46 -3.60 21.90
C ALA A 103 -3.75 -2.85 21.54
N CYS A 104 -3.86 -2.33 20.31
CA CYS A 104 -5.07 -1.63 19.86
C CYS A 104 -6.31 -2.53 19.91
N LEU A 105 -6.16 -3.81 19.55
CA LEU A 105 -7.23 -4.79 19.59
C LEU A 105 -7.77 -5.06 21.02
N THR A 106 -7.08 -4.66 22.08
CA THR A 106 -7.59 -4.77 23.45
C THR A 106 -8.60 -3.68 23.81
N SER A 107 -8.76 -2.65 22.98
CA SER A 107 -9.56 -1.47 23.30
C SER A 107 -11.06 -1.75 23.19
N ARG A 108 -11.80 -1.44 24.27
CA ARG A 108 -13.26 -1.39 24.26
C ARG A 108 -13.81 -0.23 23.45
N ASN A 109 -13.12 0.92 23.44
CA ASN A 109 -13.52 2.06 22.61
C ASN A 109 -13.46 1.71 21.12
N LEU A 110 -12.46 0.91 20.71
CA LEU A 110 -12.36 0.41 19.34
C LEU A 110 -13.52 -0.52 19.00
N MET A 111 -13.90 -1.38 19.94
CA MET A 111 -15.03 -2.30 19.78
C MET A 111 -16.36 -1.56 19.65
N THR A 112 -16.58 -0.51 20.46
CA THR A 112 -17.74 0.37 20.34
C THR A 112 -17.75 1.10 18.99
N PHE A 113 -16.63 1.70 18.60
CA PHE A 113 -16.49 2.36 17.30
C PHE A 113 -16.83 1.44 16.14
N PHE A 114 -16.27 0.23 16.11
CA PHE A 114 -16.57 -0.76 15.07
C PHE A 114 -18.02 -1.24 15.12
N SER A 115 -18.62 -1.34 16.30
CA SER A 115 -20.03 -1.74 16.45
C SER A 115 -20.94 -0.73 15.77
N ASN A 116 -20.74 0.56 16.06
CA ASN A 116 -21.49 1.65 15.45
C ASN A 116 -21.28 1.69 13.92
N LEU A 117 -20.02 1.56 13.49
CA LEU A 117 -19.65 1.57 12.07
C LEU A 117 -20.27 0.40 11.28
N SER A 118 -20.35 -0.80 11.88
CA SER A 118 -20.88 -2.00 11.24
C SER A 118 -22.35 -1.88 10.83
N GLN A 119 -23.11 -1.01 11.50
CA GLN A 119 -24.52 -0.74 11.21
C GLN A 119 -24.74 0.21 10.02
N LYS A 120 -23.67 0.83 9.51
CA LYS A 120 -23.74 1.82 8.43
C LYS A 120 -23.56 1.16 7.06
N PRO A 121 -24.23 1.65 6.00
CA PRO A 121 -24.05 1.18 4.62
C PRO A 121 -22.76 1.74 4.00
N LEU A 122 -21.64 1.54 4.69
CA LEU A 122 -20.30 1.98 4.30
C LEU A 122 -19.45 0.81 3.81
N TYR A 123 -18.54 1.11 2.88
CA TYR A 123 -17.54 0.20 2.35
C TYR A 123 -16.15 0.76 2.63
N LEU A 124 -15.26 -0.06 3.15
CA LEU A 124 -13.85 0.28 3.31
C LEU A 124 -13.21 0.38 1.93
N HIS A 125 -12.41 1.42 1.70
CA HIS A 125 -11.49 1.47 0.57
C HIS A 125 -10.11 1.84 1.07
N ILE A 126 -9.08 1.20 0.50
CA ILE A 126 -7.70 1.49 0.83
C ILE A 126 -6.79 1.35 -0.39
N SER A 127 -5.74 2.15 -0.40
CA SER A 127 -4.53 2.01 -1.19
C SER A 127 -3.37 1.85 -0.23
N THR A 128 -2.76 0.67 -0.18
CA THR A 128 -1.66 0.36 0.75
C THR A 128 -0.37 0.14 -0.01
N LEU A 129 0.70 0.81 0.41
CA LEU A 129 2.04 0.74 -0.19
C LEU A 129 3.04 0.36 0.88
N ASN A 130 3.69 -0.80 0.73
CA ASN A 130 4.81 -1.20 1.57
C ASN A 130 6.06 -0.45 1.08
N LEU A 131 6.67 0.34 1.98
CA LEU A 131 7.73 1.28 1.63
C LEU A 131 8.97 0.57 1.08
N LEU A 132 9.46 -0.47 1.76
CA LEU A 132 10.63 -1.20 1.31
C LEU A 132 10.36 -1.94 0.00
N HIS A 133 9.21 -2.61 -0.11
CA HIS A 133 8.83 -3.35 -1.31
C HIS A 133 8.81 -2.45 -2.53
N TYR A 134 8.09 -1.32 -2.43
CA TYR A 134 7.99 -0.37 -3.52
C TYR A 134 9.37 0.18 -3.94
N SER A 135 10.27 0.34 -2.98
CA SER A 135 11.64 0.80 -3.26
C SER A 135 12.54 -0.24 -3.92
N LEU A 136 12.24 -1.53 -3.81
CA LEU A 136 13.09 -2.62 -4.33
C LEU A 136 12.59 -3.20 -5.64
N VAL A 137 11.31 -3.03 -6.00
CA VAL A 137 10.75 -3.63 -7.23
C VAL A 137 11.39 -3.07 -8.49
N ASP A 138 11.92 -1.85 -8.46
CA ASP A 138 12.60 -1.20 -9.58
C ASP A 138 13.87 -1.94 -10.01
N ILE A 139 14.55 -2.64 -9.09
CA ILE A 139 15.67 -3.54 -9.41
C ILE A 139 15.18 -4.66 -10.34
N VAL A 140 14.04 -5.27 -10.02
CA VAL A 140 13.47 -6.36 -10.82
C VAL A 140 12.88 -5.84 -12.12
N ASP A 141 12.17 -4.72 -12.09
CA ASP A 141 11.55 -4.13 -13.28
C ASP A 141 12.58 -3.61 -14.27
N SER A 142 13.79 -3.27 -13.80
CA SER A 142 14.93 -2.88 -14.65
C SER A 142 15.55 -4.05 -15.39
N ALA A 143 15.39 -5.28 -14.88
CA ALA A 143 16.03 -6.44 -15.46
C ALA A 143 15.47 -6.72 -16.88
N PRO A 144 16.32 -7.14 -17.84
CA PRO A 144 15.90 -7.47 -19.19
C PRO A 144 15.15 -8.82 -19.25
N ILE A 145 13.97 -8.90 -18.63
CA ILE A 145 13.17 -10.12 -18.50
C ILE A 145 12.59 -10.52 -19.88
N PRO A 146 12.96 -11.69 -20.42
CA PRO A 146 12.39 -12.20 -21.67
C PRO A 146 10.89 -12.45 -21.57
N LYS A 147 10.16 -12.35 -22.69
CA LYS A 147 8.70 -12.52 -22.75
C LYS A 147 8.19 -13.81 -22.09
N ASN A 148 8.89 -14.93 -22.28
CA ASN A 148 8.53 -16.22 -21.70
C ASN A 148 8.72 -16.29 -20.17
N LEU A 149 9.46 -15.35 -19.59
CA LEU A 149 9.69 -15.26 -18.15
C LEU A 149 8.85 -14.17 -17.46
N LEU A 150 8.09 -13.36 -18.20
CA LEU A 150 7.26 -12.30 -17.61
C LEU A 150 6.24 -12.84 -16.58
N ILE A 151 5.77 -14.07 -16.75
CA ILE A 151 4.86 -14.73 -15.79
C ILE A 151 5.51 -14.93 -14.40
N TYR A 152 6.83 -14.95 -14.32
CA TYR A 152 7.61 -15.11 -13.08
C TYR A 152 8.03 -13.77 -12.46
N THR A 153 7.71 -12.63 -13.07
CA THR A 153 8.07 -11.30 -12.52
C THR A 153 7.61 -11.12 -11.08
N LYS A 154 6.41 -11.62 -10.75
CA LYS A 154 5.88 -11.59 -9.37
C LYS A 154 6.72 -12.43 -8.41
N SER A 155 7.22 -13.59 -8.84
CA SER A 155 8.07 -14.44 -7.99
C SER A 155 9.47 -13.85 -7.82
N PHE A 156 10.03 -13.21 -8.85
CA PHE A 156 11.29 -12.47 -8.74
C PHE A 156 11.18 -11.32 -7.72
N LYS A 157 10.12 -10.52 -7.79
CA LYS A 157 9.85 -9.45 -6.80
C LYS A 157 9.68 -9.98 -5.39
N ALA A 158 8.94 -11.08 -5.22
CA ALA A 158 8.74 -11.70 -3.92
C ALA A 158 10.06 -12.25 -3.33
N ALA A 159 10.87 -12.92 -4.16
CA ALA A 159 12.16 -13.47 -3.77
C ALA A 159 13.14 -12.38 -3.35
N LEU A 160 13.30 -11.33 -4.17
CA LEU A 160 14.18 -10.20 -3.88
C LEU A 160 13.76 -9.51 -2.58
N TYR A 161 12.46 -9.21 -2.43
CA TYR A 161 11.93 -8.57 -1.24
C TYR A 161 12.22 -9.39 0.02
N LYS A 162 11.90 -10.70 0.02
CA LYS A 162 12.12 -11.58 1.17
C LYS A 162 13.59 -11.60 1.56
N ALA A 163 14.48 -11.81 0.60
CA ALA A 163 15.90 -11.92 0.86
C ALA A 163 16.51 -10.59 1.36
N CYS A 164 16.07 -9.46 0.79
CA CYS A 164 16.50 -8.14 1.26
C CYS A 164 15.95 -7.81 2.64
N TRP A 165 14.69 -8.16 2.93
CA TRP A 165 14.07 -7.93 4.23
C TRP A 165 14.83 -8.65 5.36
N GLU A 166 15.12 -9.93 5.17
CA GLU A 166 15.84 -10.73 6.16
C GLU A 166 17.31 -10.32 6.33
N ASN A 167 17.90 -9.61 5.35
CA ASN A 167 19.29 -9.13 5.38
C ASN A 167 19.40 -7.61 5.33
N ILE A 168 18.37 -6.89 5.78
CA ILE A 168 18.28 -5.44 5.57
C ILE A 168 19.46 -4.67 6.18
N VAL A 169 20.04 -5.18 7.28
CA VAL A 169 21.25 -4.62 7.92
C VAL A 169 22.47 -4.68 6.98
N ALA A 170 22.59 -5.72 6.17
CA ALA A 170 23.68 -5.88 5.19
C ALA A 170 23.36 -5.23 3.84
N VAL A 171 22.08 -5.17 3.46
CA VAL A 171 21.63 -4.53 2.21
C VAL A 171 21.71 -3.01 2.28
N THR A 172 21.34 -2.40 3.42
CA THR A 172 21.29 -0.93 3.55
C THR A 172 22.62 -0.24 3.22
N PRO A 173 23.79 -0.71 3.73
CA PRO A 173 25.09 -0.15 3.33
C PRO A 173 25.39 -0.24 1.84
N ILE A 174 24.91 -1.28 1.14
CA ILE A 174 25.07 -1.42 -0.32
C ILE A 174 24.25 -0.35 -1.04
N LEU A 175 22.98 -0.19 -0.66
CA LEU A 175 22.12 0.86 -1.24
C LEU A 175 22.73 2.26 -1.08
N VAL A 176 23.30 2.54 0.09
CA VAL A 176 23.99 3.81 0.37
C VAL A 176 25.28 3.96 -0.44
N LYS A 177 26.10 2.90 -0.49
CA LYS A 177 27.38 2.90 -1.21
C LYS A 177 27.21 3.25 -2.69
N TYR A 178 26.15 2.72 -3.30
CA TYR A 178 25.84 2.88 -4.72
C TYR A 178 24.76 3.93 -4.99
N THR A 179 24.50 4.84 -4.04
CA THR A 179 23.57 5.98 -4.20
C THR A 179 22.17 5.62 -4.68
N TYR A 180 21.71 4.40 -4.38
CA TYR A 180 20.45 3.82 -4.86
C TYR A 180 19.24 4.75 -4.57
N PRO A 181 18.32 4.95 -5.53
CA PRO A 181 18.21 4.25 -6.82
C PRO A 181 19.04 4.84 -7.95
N ASN A 182 19.92 5.82 -7.72
CA ASN A 182 20.77 6.38 -8.78
C ASN A 182 22.15 5.72 -8.81
N ILE A 183 22.22 4.48 -9.31
CA ILE A 183 23.50 3.76 -9.38
C ILE A 183 24.35 4.35 -10.52
N PRO A 184 25.62 4.71 -10.26
CA PRO A 184 26.53 5.11 -11.34
C PRO A 184 26.68 4.00 -12.37
N HIS A 185 26.61 4.33 -13.66
CA HIS A 185 26.69 3.36 -14.76
C HIS A 185 27.93 2.45 -14.66
N GLU A 186 29.09 3.02 -14.31
CA GLU A 186 30.35 2.29 -14.12
C GLU A 186 30.33 1.29 -12.95
N SER A 187 29.38 1.43 -12.02
CA SER A 187 29.24 0.64 -10.81
C SER A 187 28.12 -0.40 -10.86
N LEU A 188 27.38 -0.50 -11.98
CA LEU A 188 26.22 -1.41 -12.08
C LEU A 188 26.58 -2.87 -11.83
N VAL A 189 27.69 -3.33 -12.40
CA VAL A 189 28.15 -4.72 -12.22
C VAL A 189 28.50 -4.97 -10.75
N ASP A 190 29.26 -4.07 -10.13
CA ASP A 190 29.68 -4.20 -8.73
C ASP A 190 28.48 -4.13 -7.77
N PHE A 191 27.50 -3.26 -8.05
CA PHE A 191 26.24 -3.21 -7.29
C PHE A 191 25.49 -4.54 -7.35
N VAL A 192 25.29 -5.08 -8.56
CA VAL A 192 24.57 -6.34 -8.74
C VAL A 192 25.29 -7.47 -8.02
N GLU A 193 26.60 -7.62 -8.20
CA GLU A 193 27.35 -8.71 -7.56
C GLU A 193 27.38 -8.58 -6.03
N GLU A 194 27.52 -7.37 -5.47
CA GLU A 194 27.48 -7.17 -4.02
C GLU A 194 26.09 -7.44 -3.43
N LEU A 195 25.03 -6.92 -4.04
CA LEU A 195 23.65 -7.18 -3.60
C LEU A 195 23.35 -8.68 -3.67
N MET A 196 23.70 -9.33 -4.79
CA MET A 196 23.46 -10.75 -5.02
C MET A 196 24.29 -11.62 -4.07
N SER A 197 25.49 -11.20 -3.68
CA SER A 197 26.30 -11.88 -2.69
C SER A 197 25.68 -11.84 -1.29
N VAL A 198 25.02 -10.74 -0.90
CA VAL A 198 24.35 -10.67 0.40
C VAL A 198 23.12 -11.57 0.44
N ILE A 199 22.38 -11.69 -0.66
CA ILE A 199 21.16 -12.48 -0.72
C ILE A 199 21.38 -13.92 -1.23
N SER A 200 22.61 -14.32 -1.55
CA SER A 200 22.93 -15.65 -2.07
C SER A 200 22.54 -16.82 -1.16
N PRO A 201 22.49 -16.70 0.19
CA PRO A 201 21.99 -17.79 1.04
C PRO A 201 20.55 -18.22 0.69
N PHE A 202 19.73 -17.32 0.12
CA PHE A 202 18.36 -17.60 -0.31
C PHE A 202 18.30 -18.46 -1.58
N LYS A 203 19.42 -18.69 -2.29
CA LYS A 203 19.48 -19.68 -3.39
C LYS A 203 19.16 -21.10 -2.90
N SER A 204 19.41 -21.38 -1.62
CA SER A 204 19.08 -22.67 -0.99
C SER A 204 17.62 -22.81 -0.53
N ASP A 205 16.84 -21.72 -0.55
CA ASP A 205 15.41 -21.74 -0.24
C ASP A 205 14.67 -22.51 -1.34
N LYS A 206 13.87 -23.52 -0.95
CA LYS A 206 13.16 -24.38 -1.91
C LYS A 206 12.12 -23.63 -2.75
N GLU A 207 11.53 -22.57 -2.20
CA GLU A 207 10.48 -21.78 -2.84
C GLU A 207 11.10 -20.63 -3.65
N PHE A 208 12.06 -19.91 -3.08
CA PHE A 208 12.61 -18.68 -3.68
C PHE A 208 13.93 -18.86 -4.41
N GLY A 209 14.67 -19.94 -4.15
CA GLY A 209 16.01 -20.17 -4.71
C GLY A 209 16.08 -20.08 -6.23
N PRO A 210 15.21 -20.79 -6.99
CA PRO A 210 15.20 -20.69 -8.45
C PRO A 210 14.91 -19.27 -8.96
N SER A 211 14.10 -18.51 -8.24
CA SER A 211 13.80 -17.11 -8.59
C SER A 211 15.00 -16.20 -8.33
N ILE A 212 15.74 -16.40 -7.23
CA ILE A 212 16.97 -15.64 -6.93
C ILE A 212 18.06 -15.94 -7.95
N GLU A 213 18.28 -17.22 -8.30
CA GLU A 213 19.28 -17.60 -9.30
C GLU A 213 18.98 -17.00 -10.67
N LYS A 214 17.72 -17.11 -11.11
CA LYS A 214 17.35 -16.56 -12.42
C LYS A 214 17.38 -15.02 -12.43
N LEU A 215 16.97 -14.38 -11.35
CA LEU A 215 17.06 -12.93 -11.21
C LEU A 215 18.52 -12.46 -11.25
N HIS A 216 19.44 -13.16 -10.60
CA HIS A 216 20.88 -12.86 -10.68
C HIS A 216 21.36 -12.82 -12.13
N GLU A 217 21.08 -13.89 -12.89
CA GLU A 217 21.48 -13.98 -14.29
C GLU A 217 20.95 -12.79 -15.11
N LEU A 218 19.67 -12.45 -14.94
CA LEU A 218 19.03 -11.35 -15.66
C LEU A 218 19.61 -9.99 -15.27
N LEU A 219 19.86 -9.75 -13.98
CA LEU A 219 20.49 -8.51 -13.51
C LEU A 219 21.94 -8.39 -13.98
N ALA A 220 22.70 -9.48 -13.96
CA ALA A 220 24.08 -9.49 -14.46
C ALA A 220 24.14 -9.18 -15.96
N ILE A 221 23.20 -9.73 -16.76
CA ILE A 221 23.06 -9.37 -18.18
C ILE A 221 22.70 -7.90 -18.33
N GLY A 222 21.74 -7.39 -17.55
CA GLY A 222 21.34 -5.97 -17.58
C GLY A 222 22.51 -5.04 -17.27
N ALA A 223 23.22 -5.30 -16.17
CA ALA A 223 24.38 -4.52 -15.73
C ALA A 223 25.52 -4.54 -16.75
N ALA A 224 25.86 -5.70 -17.31
CA ALA A 224 26.93 -5.82 -18.30
C ALA A 224 26.63 -5.09 -19.62
N ASN A 225 25.35 -4.84 -19.91
CA ASN A 225 24.90 -4.09 -21.09
C ASN A 225 24.48 -2.66 -20.77
N ASP A 226 24.77 -2.15 -19.56
CA ASP A 226 24.37 -0.81 -19.11
C ASP A 226 22.87 -0.53 -19.29
N ASN A 227 22.05 -1.53 -18.98
CA ASN A 227 20.61 -1.51 -19.24
C ASN A 227 19.82 -1.97 -18.01
N LEU A 228 19.80 -1.11 -16.99
CA LEU A 228 18.97 -1.24 -15.79
C LEU A 228 18.24 0.10 -15.51
N PRO A 229 17.25 0.45 -16.36
CA PRO A 229 16.79 1.84 -16.53
C PRO A 229 15.99 2.44 -15.38
N PHE A 230 15.54 1.65 -14.39
CA PHE A 230 14.84 2.19 -13.20
C PHE A 230 15.74 2.30 -11.98
N ILE A 231 17.04 2.01 -12.12
CA ILE A 231 18.04 2.13 -11.05
C ILE A 231 19.29 2.91 -11.50
N THR A 232 19.14 3.72 -12.56
CA THR A 232 20.14 4.65 -13.12
C THR A 232 19.43 5.94 -13.53
N ASP A 233 20.16 7.05 -13.59
CA ASP A 233 19.61 8.37 -13.96
C ASP A 233 18.48 8.85 -13.04
N GLU A 234 18.52 8.44 -11.77
CA GLU A 234 17.55 8.77 -10.73
C GLU A 234 18.07 9.84 -9.75
N GLU A 235 17.32 10.15 -8.69
CA GLU A 235 17.80 11.04 -7.63
C GLU A 235 18.57 10.25 -6.55
N ASP A 236 19.78 10.70 -6.25
CA ASP A 236 20.65 10.09 -5.24
C ASP A 236 19.92 9.85 -3.92
N ASN A 237 19.93 8.59 -3.47
CA ASN A 237 19.40 8.21 -2.16
C ASN A 237 17.89 8.46 -1.97
N ILE A 238 17.12 8.82 -3.01
CA ILE A 238 15.67 9.06 -2.93
C ILE A 238 14.92 7.85 -3.48
N LEU A 239 14.47 6.98 -2.57
CA LEU A 239 13.80 5.72 -2.90
C LEU A 239 12.33 5.93 -3.28
N ILE A 240 11.67 6.91 -2.65
CA ILE A 240 10.30 7.30 -2.97
C ILE A 240 10.25 8.83 -2.99
N LYS A 241 10.07 9.40 -4.18
CA LYS A 241 10.03 10.86 -4.40
C LYS A 241 8.74 11.50 -3.88
N GLY A 242 7.63 10.76 -3.91
CA GLY A 242 6.33 11.21 -3.47
C GLY A 242 5.28 10.10 -3.61
N LEU A 243 4.09 10.36 -3.08
CA LEU A 243 2.98 9.39 -3.04
C LEU A 243 1.74 9.86 -3.80
N LEU A 244 1.90 10.90 -4.64
CA LEU A 244 0.82 11.53 -5.40
C LEU A 244 0.03 10.51 -6.24
N ASP A 245 0.70 9.50 -6.79
CA ASP A 245 0.08 8.47 -7.62
C ASP A 245 -1.01 7.69 -6.87
N LEU A 246 -0.88 7.52 -5.55
CA LEU A 246 -1.91 6.87 -4.73
C LEU A 246 -3.18 7.73 -4.60
N TYR A 247 -3.06 9.06 -4.71
CA TYR A 247 -4.19 9.99 -4.72
C TYR A 247 -4.80 10.13 -6.11
N VAL A 248 -3.97 10.19 -7.16
CA VAL A 248 -4.44 10.32 -8.55
C VAL A 248 -5.17 9.06 -9.00
N ARG A 249 -4.68 7.86 -8.63
CA ARG A 249 -5.25 6.58 -9.05
C ARG A 249 -6.77 6.49 -8.79
N PRO A 250 -7.29 6.62 -7.55
CA PRO A 250 -8.72 6.47 -7.30
C PRO A 250 -9.58 7.51 -8.03
N ILE A 251 -9.12 8.76 -8.15
CA ILE A 251 -9.82 9.84 -8.88
C ILE A 251 -10.07 9.43 -10.34
N TYR A 252 -9.08 8.80 -10.94
CA TYR A 252 -9.13 8.33 -12.32
C TYR A 252 -9.88 7.00 -12.46
N THR A 253 -9.63 6.05 -11.55
CA THR A 253 -10.22 4.72 -11.58
C THR A 253 -11.74 4.78 -11.38
N PHE A 254 -12.22 5.64 -10.48
CA PHE A 254 -13.64 5.86 -10.22
C PHE A 254 -14.09 7.24 -10.68
N LYS A 255 -13.86 7.56 -11.95
CA LYS A 255 -14.14 8.89 -12.55
C LYS A 255 -15.57 9.41 -12.35
N ASN A 256 -16.56 8.51 -12.16
CA ASN A 256 -17.97 8.87 -11.94
C ASN A 256 -18.30 9.08 -10.45
N SER A 257 -17.34 8.84 -9.57
CA SER A 257 -17.45 9.00 -8.11
C SER A 257 -16.89 10.33 -7.63
N GLN A 258 -17.32 10.76 -6.45
CA GLN A 258 -16.77 11.93 -5.75
C GLN A 258 -15.70 11.51 -4.74
N HIS A 259 -14.61 12.26 -4.66
CA HIS A 259 -13.47 11.98 -3.78
C HIS A 259 -13.22 13.13 -2.81
N ILE A 260 -13.31 12.86 -1.51
CA ILE A 260 -13.23 13.88 -0.46
C ILE A 260 -12.03 13.56 0.42
N PHE A 261 -10.96 14.34 0.29
CA PHE A 261 -9.72 14.14 1.02
C PHE A 261 -9.65 15.01 2.28
N ASP A 262 -8.97 14.54 3.32
CA ASP A 262 -8.49 15.43 4.38
C ASP A 262 -7.51 16.46 3.81
N ASN A 263 -7.44 17.61 4.46
CA ASN A 263 -6.71 18.77 3.98
C ASN A 263 -5.19 18.62 4.13
N GLU A 264 -4.54 17.98 3.15
CA GLU A 264 -3.09 17.98 2.98
C GLU A 264 -2.68 19.03 1.92
N GLY A 265 -2.05 20.12 2.37
CA GLY A 265 -1.76 21.28 1.53
C GLY A 265 -0.77 21.06 0.39
N GLU A 266 0.22 20.17 0.57
CA GLU A 266 1.21 19.82 -0.45
C GLU A 266 0.60 18.92 -1.54
N ILE A 267 -0.15 17.89 -1.15
CA ILE A 267 -0.90 17.01 -2.06
C ILE A 267 -1.93 17.81 -2.83
N LYS A 268 -2.68 18.70 -2.18
CA LYS A 268 -3.62 19.61 -2.86
C LYS A 268 -2.92 20.46 -3.93
N LYS A 269 -1.74 20.99 -3.62
CA LYS A 269 -0.92 21.75 -4.57
C LYS A 269 -0.41 20.86 -5.70
N GLN A 270 -0.01 19.62 -5.42
CA GLN A 270 0.47 18.68 -6.43
C GLN A 270 -0.65 18.21 -7.37
N LEU A 271 -1.82 17.83 -6.83
CA LEU A 271 -2.99 17.41 -7.61
C LEU A 271 -3.49 18.53 -8.53
N SER A 272 -3.61 19.77 -8.02
CA SER A 272 -4.01 20.91 -8.84
C SER A 272 -3.02 21.23 -9.97
N ASN A 273 -1.74 20.82 -9.82
CA ASN A 273 -0.72 20.99 -10.84
C ASN A 273 -0.55 19.78 -11.77
N HIS A 274 -1.20 18.66 -11.48
CA HIS A 274 -1.00 17.40 -12.18
C HIS A 274 -1.53 17.46 -13.63
N PRO A 275 -0.75 17.09 -14.66
CA PRO A 275 -1.11 17.29 -16.07
C PRO A 275 -2.46 16.69 -16.47
N PHE A 276 -2.82 15.54 -15.90
CA PHE A 276 -4.07 14.86 -16.21
C PHE A 276 -5.29 15.47 -15.50
N LEU A 277 -5.09 16.06 -14.32
CA LEU A 277 -6.17 16.64 -13.51
C LEU A 277 -6.36 18.14 -13.76
N LYS A 278 -5.42 18.77 -14.50
CA LYS A 278 -5.48 20.18 -14.88
C LYS A 278 -6.59 20.53 -15.85
N ASP A 279 -7.15 19.57 -16.57
CA ASP A 279 -8.31 19.79 -17.43
C ASP A 279 -9.59 19.64 -16.58
N PRO A 280 -10.22 20.75 -16.14
CA PRO A 280 -11.41 20.69 -15.31
C PRO A 280 -12.62 20.11 -16.06
N THR A 281 -12.56 19.99 -17.40
CA THR A 281 -13.59 19.30 -18.17
C THR A 281 -13.43 17.78 -18.14
N ALA A 282 -12.24 17.29 -17.76
CA ALA A 282 -11.94 15.86 -17.65
C ALA A 282 -12.11 15.35 -16.21
N PHE A 283 -11.70 16.11 -15.20
CA PHE A 283 -11.75 15.69 -13.79
C PHE A 283 -12.08 16.86 -12.86
N SER A 284 -13.31 16.86 -12.32
CA SER A 284 -13.79 17.81 -11.31
C SER A 284 -14.39 17.10 -10.09
N ASN A 285 -14.02 15.84 -9.89
CA ASN A 285 -14.67 14.90 -9.00
C ASN A 285 -13.91 14.71 -7.68
N TYR A 286 -13.08 15.67 -7.28
CA TYR A 286 -12.38 15.63 -6.00
C TYR A 286 -12.36 16.99 -5.29
N ILE A 287 -12.42 16.96 -3.95
CA ILE A 287 -12.35 18.12 -3.06
C ILE A 287 -11.53 17.79 -1.81
N PHE A 288 -11.19 18.83 -1.05
CA PHE A 288 -10.51 18.74 0.24
C PHE A 288 -11.36 19.42 1.31
N LEU A 289 -11.53 18.78 2.47
CA LEU A 289 -12.27 19.32 3.62
C LEU A 289 -11.39 19.30 4.88
N ASP A 290 -11.76 20.11 5.88
CA ASP A 290 -11.11 20.10 7.20
C ASP A 290 -11.73 18.98 8.05
N SER A 291 -10.90 18.04 8.52
CA SER A 291 -11.29 16.93 9.38
C SER A 291 -12.06 17.35 10.63
N LYS A 292 -11.85 18.56 11.17
CA LYS A 292 -12.55 19.05 12.38
C LYS A 292 -14.05 19.15 12.19
N GLU A 293 -14.50 19.35 10.96
CA GLU A 293 -15.91 19.57 10.63
C GLU A 293 -16.53 18.37 9.90
N ASP A 294 -15.78 17.29 9.65
CA ASP A 294 -16.27 16.13 8.90
C ASP A 294 -15.96 14.78 9.59
N LYS A 295 -17.03 14.14 10.10
CA LYS A 295 -16.94 12.84 10.78
C LYS A 295 -16.50 11.69 9.88
N PHE A 296 -16.71 11.75 8.57
CA PHE A 296 -16.24 10.70 7.66
C PHE A 296 -14.72 10.72 7.57
N ILE A 297 -14.11 11.91 7.57
CA ILE A 297 -12.65 12.04 7.61
C ILE A 297 -12.12 11.52 8.95
N GLN A 298 -12.72 11.93 10.07
CA GLN A 298 -12.29 11.47 11.40
C GLN A 298 -12.39 9.95 11.58
N MET A 299 -13.46 9.30 11.11
CA MET A 299 -13.56 7.84 11.18
C MET A 299 -12.59 7.15 10.18
N SER A 300 -12.23 7.83 9.10
CA SER A 300 -11.18 7.40 8.17
C SER A 300 -9.80 7.43 8.85
N ASP A 301 -9.44 8.50 9.59
CA ASP A 301 -8.23 8.58 10.44
C ASP A 301 -8.10 7.35 11.34
N VAL A 302 -9.16 7.09 12.12
CA VAL A 302 -9.20 5.99 13.09
C VAL A 302 -8.93 4.65 12.39
N THR A 303 -9.61 4.41 11.26
CA THR A 303 -9.57 3.13 10.56
C THR A 303 -8.27 2.93 9.79
N VAL A 304 -7.86 3.92 9.00
CA VAL A 304 -6.62 3.91 8.22
C VAL A 304 -5.41 3.83 9.14
N GLY A 305 -5.42 4.56 10.25
CA GLY A 305 -4.39 4.47 11.28
C GLY A 305 -4.26 3.05 11.86
N LEU A 306 -5.38 2.37 12.11
CA LEU A 306 -5.36 0.99 12.62
C LEU A 306 -4.87 0.03 11.53
N ILE A 307 -5.32 0.21 10.29
CA ILE A 307 -4.88 -0.59 9.15
C ILE A 307 -3.37 -0.43 8.91
N GLY A 308 -2.82 0.77 9.07
CA GLY A 308 -1.37 1.00 9.04
C GLY A 308 -0.63 0.16 10.07
N LYS A 309 -1.17 0.08 11.30
CA LYS A 309 -0.62 -0.81 12.36
C LYS A 309 -0.78 -2.28 12.00
N PHE A 310 -1.90 -2.68 11.40
CA PHE A 310 -2.13 -4.04 10.93
C PHE A 310 -1.08 -4.46 9.89
N PHE A 311 -0.83 -3.65 8.86
CA PHE A 311 0.21 -3.97 7.87
C PHE A 311 1.60 -4.01 8.49
N LYS A 312 1.93 -3.09 9.40
CA LYS A 312 3.19 -3.15 10.14
C LYS A 312 3.33 -4.44 10.96
N PHE A 313 2.24 -4.92 11.57
CA PHE A 313 2.21 -6.21 12.25
C PHE A 313 2.46 -7.37 11.28
N LEU A 314 1.86 -7.35 10.08
CA LEU A 314 2.08 -8.39 9.06
C LEU A 314 3.52 -8.41 8.53
N ASN A 315 4.12 -7.23 8.31
CA ASN A 315 5.46 -7.11 7.78
C ASN A 315 6.51 -7.63 8.78
N ASN A 316 6.31 -7.36 10.08
CA ASN A 316 7.29 -7.69 11.12
C ASN A 316 7.17 -9.11 11.70
N HIS A 317 6.23 -9.94 11.22
CA HIS A 317 6.05 -11.29 11.73
C HIS A 317 5.91 -12.31 10.61
N SER A 318 6.46 -13.51 10.83
CA SER A 318 6.23 -14.65 9.94
C SER A 318 4.79 -15.16 10.05
N ILE A 319 4.35 -15.95 9.07
CA ILE A 319 3.02 -16.54 9.06
C ILE A 319 2.78 -17.47 10.26
N GLU A 320 3.81 -18.16 10.75
CA GLU A 320 3.79 -19.01 11.94
C GLU A 320 3.57 -18.18 13.20
N VAL A 321 4.32 -17.09 13.34
CA VAL A 321 4.21 -16.19 14.50
C VAL A 321 2.83 -15.51 14.52
N ILE A 322 2.34 -15.04 13.37
CA ILE A 322 0.99 -14.50 13.22
C ILE A 322 -0.05 -15.55 13.65
N THR A 323 0.07 -16.77 13.15
CA THR A 323 -0.84 -17.88 13.50
C THR A 323 -0.83 -18.16 15.00
N ALA A 324 0.34 -18.19 15.64
CA ALA A 324 0.48 -18.42 17.07
C ALA A 324 -0.17 -17.28 17.88
N LYS A 325 0.09 -16.02 17.52
CA LYS A 325 -0.47 -14.83 18.18
C LYS A 325 -2.00 -14.79 18.10
N ILE A 326 -2.57 -15.06 16.92
CA ILE A 326 -4.04 -15.08 16.74
C ILE A 326 -4.71 -16.15 17.60
N LYS A 327 -4.10 -17.32 17.75
CA LYS A 327 -4.66 -18.42 18.56
C LYS A 327 -4.77 -18.10 20.05
N VAL A 328 -3.96 -17.18 20.56
CA VAL A 328 -3.91 -16.82 21.98
C VAL A 328 -4.54 -15.45 22.26
N MET A 329 -5.17 -14.83 21.27
CA MET A 329 -5.88 -13.55 21.46
C MET A 329 -7.01 -13.69 22.48
N THR A 330 -7.19 -12.64 23.28
CA THR A 330 -8.35 -12.50 24.17
C THR A 330 -9.64 -12.34 23.37
N GLN A 331 -10.80 -12.56 24.01
CA GLN A 331 -12.10 -12.39 23.37
C GLN A 331 -12.27 -11.00 22.73
N THR A 332 -11.92 -9.93 23.46
CA THR A 332 -11.98 -8.55 22.95
C THR A 332 -11.10 -8.35 21.71
N GLN A 333 -9.89 -8.94 21.71
CA GLN A 333 -9.00 -8.83 20.56
C GLN A 333 -9.54 -9.57 19.34
N VAL A 334 -10.12 -10.74 19.56
CA VAL A 334 -10.77 -11.53 18.52
C VAL A 334 -11.95 -10.77 17.93
N GLU A 335 -12.82 -10.19 18.76
CA GLU A 335 -13.98 -9.41 18.29
C GLU A 335 -13.54 -8.20 17.47
N ASN A 336 -12.59 -7.40 17.96
CA ASN A 336 -12.05 -6.27 17.22
C ASN A 336 -11.38 -6.68 15.89
N LEU A 337 -10.63 -7.79 15.89
CA LEU A 337 -10.03 -8.32 14.67
C LEU A 337 -11.11 -8.75 13.68
N ASP A 338 -12.10 -9.53 14.12
CA ASP A 338 -13.18 -10.02 13.25
C ASP A 338 -13.97 -8.86 12.63
N MET A 339 -14.23 -7.79 13.39
CA MET A 339 -14.92 -6.61 12.86
C MET A 339 -14.08 -5.89 11.79
N LEU A 340 -12.77 -5.74 12.01
CA LEU A 340 -11.86 -5.20 11.00
C LEU A 340 -11.87 -6.05 9.73
N LEU A 341 -11.73 -7.37 9.86
CA LEU A 341 -11.72 -8.30 8.72
C LEU A 341 -13.06 -8.33 7.97
N ARG A 342 -14.19 -8.24 8.68
CA ARG A 342 -15.51 -8.15 8.06
C ARG A 342 -15.71 -6.88 7.23
N MET A 343 -15.05 -5.77 7.59
CA MET A 343 -15.05 -4.58 6.73
C MET A 343 -14.33 -4.83 5.40
N PHE A 344 -13.19 -5.55 5.43
CA PHE A 344 -12.52 -5.98 4.20
C PHE A 344 -13.41 -6.91 3.38
N GLU A 345 -13.96 -7.97 3.99
CA GLU A 345 -14.86 -8.93 3.34
C GLU A 345 -16.06 -8.24 2.67
N LYS A 346 -16.75 -7.35 3.40
CA LYS A 346 -17.88 -6.56 2.88
C LYS A 346 -17.48 -5.75 1.64
N SER A 347 -16.29 -5.18 1.64
CA SER A 347 -15.81 -4.29 0.57
C SER A 347 -15.33 -5.09 -0.64
N PHE A 348 -14.64 -6.22 -0.43
CA PHE A 348 -14.31 -7.16 -1.50
C PHE A 348 -15.55 -7.75 -2.17
N ALA A 349 -16.58 -8.08 -1.39
CA ALA A 349 -17.83 -8.61 -1.91
C ALA A 349 -18.61 -7.56 -2.73
N PHE A 350 -18.48 -6.29 -2.37
CA PHE A 350 -19.11 -5.19 -3.08
C PHE A 350 -18.34 -4.84 -4.37
N ASN A 351 -17.05 -4.56 -4.26
CA ASN A 351 -16.17 -4.25 -5.39
C ASN A 351 -14.70 -4.37 -4.97
N GLU A 352 -13.98 -5.35 -5.53
CA GLU A 352 -12.57 -5.61 -5.16
C GLU A 352 -11.64 -4.43 -5.48
N ALA A 353 -11.99 -3.56 -6.44
CA ALA A 353 -11.21 -2.39 -6.78
C ALA A 353 -11.13 -1.34 -5.65
N LEU A 354 -11.96 -1.46 -4.60
CA LEU A 354 -11.87 -0.64 -3.39
C LEU A 354 -10.60 -0.94 -2.58
N ILE A 355 -10.02 -2.13 -2.71
CA ILE A 355 -8.83 -2.55 -1.96
C ILE A 355 -7.67 -2.72 -2.93
N TYR A 356 -6.68 -1.84 -2.84
CA TYR A 356 -5.52 -1.85 -3.72
C TYR A 356 -4.23 -2.08 -2.95
N PHE A 357 -3.52 -3.14 -3.32
CA PHE A 357 -2.26 -3.54 -2.70
C PHE A 357 -1.06 -3.23 -3.60
N VAL A 358 -0.16 -2.40 -3.09
CA VAL A 358 1.22 -2.24 -3.55
C VAL A 358 2.13 -2.84 -2.47
N THR A 359 1.99 -4.14 -2.28
CA THR A 359 2.64 -4.89 -1.20
C THR A 359 3.27 -6.17 -1.73
N PRO A 360 4.25 -6.75 -1.02
CA PRO A 360 4.74 -8.09 -1.31
C PRO A 360 3.61 -9.11 -1.38
N LEU A 361 3.79 -10.14 -2.21
CA LEU A 361 2.86 -11.27 -2.32
C LEU A 361 2.64 -11.95 -0.95
N GLU A 362 3.71 -12.05 -0.14
CA GLU A 362 3.67 -12.64 1.19
C GLU A 362 2.67 -11.94 2.11
N THR A 363 2.53 -10.61 2.02
CA THR A 363 1.55 -9.84 2.80
C THR A 363 0.12 -10.31 2.50
N GLN A 364 -0.20 -10.56 1.22
CA GLN A 364 -1.53 -11.04 0.83
C GLN A 364 -1.76 -12.48 1.30
N VAL A 365 -0.75 -13.35 1.23
CA VAL A 365 -0.80 -14.71 1.79
C VAL A 365 -1.07 -14.70 3.30
N LYS A 366 -0.42 -13.78 4.05
CA LYS A 366 -0.67 -13.59 5.48
C LYS A 366 -2.11 -13.15 5.74
N ILE A 367 -2.64 -12.18 5.00
CA ILE A 367 -4.05 -11.75 5.12
C ILE A 367 -5.00 -12.92 4.87
N ALA A 368 -4.80 -13.66 3.78
CA ALA A 368 -5.58 -14.85 3.44
C ALA A 368 -5.56 -15.90 4.56
N LYS A 369 -4.39 -16.13 5.17
CA LYS A 369 -4.24 -17.05 6.30
C LYS A 369 -5.03 -16.59 7.52
N ILE A 370 -5.00 -15.29 7.84
CA ILE A 370 -5.78 -14.72 8.93
C ILE A 370 -7.29 -14.90 8.67
N GLY A 371 -7.76 -14.59 7.45
CA GLY A 371 -9.15 -14.83 7.05
C GLY A 371 -9.58 -16.28 7.25
N LYS A 372 -8.76 -17.25 6.81
CA LYS A 372 -9.01 -18.68 7.03
C LYS A 372 -9.07 -19.06 8.52
N LEU A 373 -8.17 -18.53 9.35
CA LEU A 373 -8.18 -18.78 10.81
C LEU A 373 -9.42 -18.21 11.49
N ARG A 374 -10.02 -17.16 10.93
CA ARG A 374 -11.19 -16.47 11.48
C ARG A 374 -12.50 -16.81 10.76
N ASN A 375 -12.47 -17.71 9.76
CA ASN A 375 -13.61 -18.05 8.91
C ASN A 375 -14.24 -16.84 8.20
N ILE A 376 -13.41 -15.95 7.66
CA ILE A 376 -13.80 -14.74 6.94
C ILE A 376 -13.16 -14.77 5.54
N ASN A 377 -13.96 -14.50 4.50
CA ASN A 377 -13.50 -14.54 3.11
C ASN A 377 -12.87 -13.20 2.70
N LEU A 378 -11.54 -13.14 2.66
CA LEU A 378 -10.80 -11.90 2.42
C LEU A 378 -10.28 -11.73 0.99
N GLY A 379 -10.98 -12.29 0.00
CA GLY A 379 -10.67 -12.04 -1.42
C GLY A 379 -9.22 -12.38 -1.76
N SER A 380 -8.88 -13.66 -1.66
CA SER A 380 -7.53 -14.19 -1.97
C SER A 380 -7.59 -15.50 -2.72
#